data_AF-A0A4Y2X6K4-F1
#
_entry.id   AF-A0A4Y2X6K4-F1
#
_cell.length_a   1.000
_cell.length_b   1.000
_cell.length_c   1.000
_cell.angle_alpha   90.00
_cell.angle_beta   90.00
_cell.angle_gamma   90.00
#
_symmetry.space_group_name_H-M   'P 1'
#
loop_
_entity.id
_entity.type
_entity.pdbx_description
1 polymer ?
#
loop_
_entity_poly.entity_id
_entity_poly.type
_entity_poly.pdbx_seq_one_letter_code
_entity_poly.pdbx_strand_id
1 'polypeptide(L)' 'KRSCPGESYARTEVFLYFTAILQKFHVSLPEGAKPDFDGQLGIGLGPKPYDVCLKKRF' A
#
# COMPACT_ATOMS: atom_id res chain seq x y z
N LYS A 1 -6.49 4.82 -28.24
CA LYS A 1 -5.51 3.76 -27.89
C LYS A 1 -4.32 4.40 -27.16
N ARG A 2 -4.45 4.64 -25.85
CA ARG A 2 -3.43 5.27 -24.97
C ARG A 2 -3.41 4.51 -23.64
N SER A 3 -3.18 3.19 -23.71
CA SER A 3 -3.04 2.37 -22.51
C SER A 3 -1.71 2.70 -21.81
N CYS A 4 -1.64 2.45 -20.50
CA CYS A 4 -0.41 2.63 -19.75
C CYS A 4 0.66 1.66 -20.28
N PRO A 5 1.80 2.14 -20.81
CA PRO A 5 2.85 1.25 -21.30
C PRO A 5 3.50 0.42 -20.17
N GLY A 6 3.39 0.88 -18.92
CA GLY A 6 3.93 0.20 -17.74
C GLY A 6 2.97 -0.77 -17.06
N GLU A 7 1.79 -1.05 -17.61
CA GLU A 7 0.74 -1.82 -16.90
C GLU A 7 1.22 -3.20 -16.41
N SER A 8 1.85 -3.99 -17.28
CA SER A 8 2.33 -5.33 -16.91
C SER A 8 3.42 -5.27 -15.84
N TYR A 9 4.28 -4.24 -15.90
CA TYR A 9 5.35 -4.02 -14.94
C TYR A 9 4.77 -3.65 -13.57
N ALA A 10 3.88 -2.64 -13.53
CA ALA A 10 3.21 -2.20 -12.32
C ALA A 10 2.43 -3.33 -11.63
N ARG A 11 1.74 -4.19 -12.39
CA ARG A 11 1.05 -5.37 -11.83
C ARG A 11 2.02 -6.34 -11.15
N THR A 12 3.17 -6.58 -11.77
CA THR A 12 4.19 -7.49 -11.24
C THR A 12 4.83 -6.93 -9.98
N GLU A 13 5.22 -5.65 -9.99
CA GLU A 13 5.79 -4.98 -8.83
C GLU A 13 4.83 -4.95 -7.64
N VAL A 14 3.58 -4.51 -7.87
CA VAL A 14 2.56 -4.46 -6.81
C VAL A 14 2.35 -5.85 -6.22
N PHE A 15 2.25 -6.90 -7.05
CA PHE A 15 2.09 -8.27 -6.58
C PHE A 15 3.27 -8.72 -5.70
N LEU A 16 4.51 -8.53 -6.17
CA LEU A 16 5.70 -8.98 -5.46
C LEU A 16 5.90 -8.21 -4.14
N TYR A 17 5.77 -6.89 -4.15
CA TYR A 17 5.89 -6.09 -2.92
C TYR A 17 4.79 -6.42 -1.92
N PHE A 18 3.53 -6.45 -2.37
CA PHE A 18 2.38 -6.72 -1.50
C PHE A 18 2.48 -8.10 -0.84
N THR A 19 2.75 -9.13 -1.64
CA THR A 19 2.85 -10.51 -1.12
C THR A 19 4.07 -10.67 -0.21
N ALA A 20 5.24 -10.13 -0.57
CA ALA A 20 6.43 -10.23 0.27
C ALA A 20 6.25 -9.52 1.63
N ILE A 21 5.58 -8.36 1.66
CA ILE A 21 5.27 -7.65 2.91
C ILE A 21 4.34 -8.52 3.77
N LEU A 22 3.23 -9.00 3.21
CA LEU A 22 2.24 -9.77 3.99
C LEU A 22 2.73 -11.16 4.40
N GLN A 23 3.63 -11.78 3.63
CA GLN A 23 4.27 -13.03 3.99
C GLN A 23 5.21 -12.87 5.20
N LYS A 24 5.91 -11.73 5.30
CA LYS A 24 6.92 -11.51 6.35
C LYS A 24 6.39 -10.78 7.58
N PHE A 25 5.37 -9.92 7.42
CA PHE A 25 4.90 -9.03 8.48
C PHE A 25 3.39 -9.17 8.71
N HIS A 26 3.00 -9.07 9.97
CA HIS A 26 1.66 -8.68 10.38
C HIS A 26 1.60 -7.15 10.34
N VAL A 27 0.69 -6.63 9.51
CA VAL A 27 0.48 -5.19 9.32
C VAL A 27 -0.74 -4.79 10.13
N SER A 28 -0.60 -3.83 11.03
CA SER A 28 -1.71 -3.30 11.84
C SER A 28 -1.61 -1.78 11.96
N LEU A 29 -2.71 -1.16 12.37
CA LEU A 29 -2.67 0.23 12.80
C LEU A 29 -2.03 0.34 14.19
N PRO A 30 -1.47 1.52 14.55
CA PRO A 30 -1.13 1.84 15.93
C PRO A 30 -2.33 1.68 16.86
N GLU A 31 -2.08 1.40 18.14
CA GLU A 31 -3.14 1.21 19.12
C GLU A 31 -4.00 2.46 19.26
N GLY A 32 -5.33 2.30 19.21
CA GLY A 32 -6.30 3.39 19.28
C GLY A 32 -6.45 4.22 18.00
N ALA A 33 -5.62 4.00 16.97
CA ALA A 33 -5.76 4.70 15.69
C ALA A 33 -6.97 4.19 14.90
N LYS A 34 -7.68 5.12 14.25
CA LYS A 34 -8.77 4.81 13.32
C LYS A 34 -8.29 5.05 11.89
N PRO A 35 -8.63 4.17 10.93
CA PRO A 35 -8.26 4.40 9.54
C PRO A 35 -9.01 5.63 8.99
N ASP A 36 -8.28 6.49 8.29
CA ASP A 36 -8.85 7.54 7.44
C ASP A 36 -8.84 7.04 6.00
N PHE A 37 -10.00 7.09 5.34
CA PHE A 37 -10.18 6.66 3.96
C PHE A 37 -10.37 7.83 2.99
N ASP A 38 -10.32 9.07 3.48
CA ASP A 38 -10.29 10.23 2.62
C ASP A 38 -8.97 10.28 1.84
N GLY A 39 -9.09 10.43 0.53
CA GLY A 39 -7.93 10.65 -0.33
C GLY A 39 -7.54 12.13 -0.41
N GLN A 40 -6.25 12.38 -0.61
CA GLN A 40 -5.70 13.66 -0.99
C GLN A 40 -5.38 13.65 -2.50
N LEU A 41 -5.94 14.61 -3.24
CA LEU A 41 -5.72 14.74 -4.68
C LEU A 41 -4.44 15.53 -4.98
N GLY A 42 -3.56 14.95 -5.79
CA GLY A 42 -2.40 15.59 -6.40
C GLY A 42 -2.27 15.17 -7.87
N ILE A 43 -1.10 14.68 -8.28
CA ILE A 43 -0.91 14.04 -9.61
C ILE A 43 -1.78 12.77 -9.74
N GLY A 44 -2.04 12.10 -8.62
CA GLY A 44 -3.02 11.02 -8.48
C GLY A 44 -3.76 11.14 -7.14
N LEU A 45 -4.68 10.21 -6.88
CA LEU A 45 -5.34 10.10 -5.58
C LEU A 45 -4.49 9.23 -4.64
N GLY A 46 -4.05 9.80 -3.53
CA GLY A 46 -3.27 9.10 -2.51
C GLY A 46 -3.87 9.24 -1.10
N PRO A 47 -3.43 8.43 -0.13
CA PRO A 47 -3.82 8.61 1.26
C PRO A 47 -3.16 9.86 1.87
N LYS A 48 -3.79 10.46 2.88
CA LYS A 48 -3.12 11.41 3.78
C LYS A 48 -2.00 10.67 4.54
N PRO A 49 -0.94 11.35 5.04
CA PRO A 49 0.12 10.70 5.82
C PRO A 49 -0.45 9.92 7.03
N TYR A 50 -0.03 8.65 7.19
CA TYR A 50 -0.47 7.77 8.25
C TYR A 50 0.63 6.80 8.67
N ASP A 51 0.57 6.33 9.91
CA ASP A 51 1.51 5.36 10.47
C ASP A 51 0.91 3.94 10.44
N VAL A 52 1.80 2.95 10.27
CA VAL A 52 1.48 1.53 10.38
C VAL A 52 2.50 0.81 11.25
N CYS A 53 2.06 -0.24 11.93
CA CYS A 53 2.93 -1.13 12.66
C CYS A 53 3.23 -2.37 11.82
N LEU A 54 4.51 -2.64 11.60
CA LEU A 54 5.00 -3.87 10.95
C LEU A 54 5.64 -4.77 11.99
N LYS A 55 5.00 -5.89 12.31
CA LYS A 55 5.54 -6.92 13.23
C LYS A 55 5.93 -8.15 12.43
N LYS A 56 7.16 -8.66 12.57
CA LYS A 56 7.56 -9.90 11.87
C LYS A 56 6.65 -11.06 12.30
N ARG A 57 6.26 -11.92 11.35
CA ARG A 57 5.42 -13.11 11.63
C ARG A 57 6.22 -14.26 12.24
N PHE A 58 7.55 -14.27 12.05
CA PHE A 58 8.51 -15.22 12.59
C PHE A 58 9.75 -14.48 13.11
#